data_AF-A0A1V6CAD6-F1
#
_entry.id   AF-A0A1V6CAD6-F1
#
_cell.length_a   1.000
_cell.length_b   1.000
_cell.length_c   1.000
_cell.angle_alpha   90.00
_cell.angle_beta   90.00
_cell.angle_gamma   90.00
#
_symmetry.space_group_name_H-M   'P 1'
#
loop_
_entity.id
_entity.type
_entity.pdbx_description
1 polymer ?
#
loop_
_entity_poly.entity_id
_entity_poly.type
_entity_poly.pdbx_seq_one_letter_code
_entity_poly.pdbx_strand_id
1 'polypeptide(L)' 'MEEIAKISIDEYERRPDGSWVCIKNSDITTKSNWVIRVSPGVIFQKNRRLFGLNVADALDKISGN' A
#
# COMPACT_ATOMS: atom_id res chain seq x y z
N MET A 1 12.77 -11.47 -0.07
CA MET A 1 11.36 -11.08 -0.25
C MET A 1 11.23 -9.74 0.43
N GLU A 2 10.85 -8.70 -0.31
CA GLU A 2 10.87 -7.34 0.23
C GLU A 2 9.62 -7.07 1.08
N GLU A 3 9.75 -6.25 2.11
CA GLU A 3 8.68 -5.97 3.07
C GLU A 3 8.53 -4.46 3.29
N ILE A 4 7.29 -4.01 3.50
CA ILE A 4 6.96 -2.61 3.75
C ILE A 4 7.39 -2.27 5.18
N ALA A 5 8.26 -1.29 5.32
CA ALA A 5 8.67 -0.74 6.61
C ALA A 5 7.77 0.41 7.07
N LYS A 6 7.32 1.25 6.13
CA LYS A 6 6.46 2.41 6.43
C LYS A 6 5.50 2.69 5.28
N ILE A 7 4.23 2.91 5.63
CA ILE A 7 3.14 3.32 4.74
C ILE A 7 2.11 4.07 5.59
N SER A 8 1.58 5.18 5.08
CA SER A 8 0.59 5.99 5.79
C SER A 8 -0.80 5.61 5.32
N ILE A 9 -1.59 4.93 6.17
CA ILE A 9 -2.94 4.48 5.82
C ILE A 9 -3.88 5.62 5.40
N ASP A 10 -3.72 6.82 5.99
CA ASP A 10 -4.52 8.01 5.66
C ASP A 10 -4.36 8.50 4.22
N GLU A 11 -3.37 7.98 3.48
CA GLU A 11 -3.13 8.24 2.05
C GLU A 11 -3.87 7.27 1.13
N TYR A 12 -4.60 6.32 1.73
CA TYR A 12 -5.32 5.28 1.02
C TYR A 12 -6.76 5.18 1.51
N GLU A 13 -7.64 4.83 0.59
CA GLU A 13 -9.04 4.56 0.89
C GLU A 13 -9.34 3.09 0.58
N ARG A 14 -9.98 2.42 1.52
CA ARG A 14 -10.45 1.04 1.33
C ARG A 14 -11.77 1.07 0.55
N ARG A 15 -11.81 0.32 -0.54
CA ARG A 15 -12.99 0.15 -1.37
C ARG A 15 -13.86 -1.01 -0.89
N PRO A 16 -15.17 -1.02 -1.22
CA PRO A 16 -16.09 -2.09 -0.84
C PRO A 16 -15.71 -3.48 -1.39
N ASP A 17 -14.97 -3.53 -2.50
CA ASP A 17 -14.44 -4.75 -3.10
C ASP A 17 -13.21 -5.31 -2.35
N GLY A 18 -12.77 -4.64 -1.28
CA GLY A 18 -11.61 -5.00 -0.49
C GLY A 18 -10.28 -4.58 -1.11
N SER A 19 -10.29 -3.83 -2.21
CA SER A 19 -9.09 -3.18 -2.75
C SER A 19 -8.80 -1.86 -2.02
N TRP A 20 -7.58 -1.35 -2.17
CA TRP A 20 -7.18 -0.05 -1.66
C TRP A 20 -6.83 0.87 -2.82
N VAL A 21 -7.24 2.13 -2.75
CA VAL A 21 -6.85 3.15 -3.73
C VAL A 21 -6.05 4.24 -3.04
N CYS A 22 -4.95 4.65 -3.65
CA CYS A 22 -4.18 5.79 -3.20
C CYS A 22 -4.93 7.08 -3.56
N ILE A 23 -5.29 7.90 -2.56
CA ILE A 23 -6.11 9.12 -2.77
C ILE A 23 -5.28 10.41 -2.82
N LYS A 24 -4.04 10.37 -2.34
CA LYS A 24 -3.06 11.46 -2.39
C LYS A 24 -1.66 10.88 -2.65
N ASN A 25 -0.70 11.73 -3.03
CA ASN A 25 0.68 11.25 -3.23
C ASN A 25 1.17 10.55 -1.97
N SER A 26 1.69 9.34 -2.14
CA SER A 26 2.15 8.49 -1.04
C SER A 26 3.53 7.95 -1.35
N ASP A 27 4.34 7.80 -0.30
CA ASP A 27 5.66 7.18 -0.39
C ASP A 27 5.66 5.90 0.46
N ILE A 28 5.83 4.75 -0.18
CA ILE A 28 5.98 3.44 0.48
C ILE A 28 7.46 3.21 0.71
N THR A 29 7.88 3.09 1.98
CA THR A 29 9.27 2.77 2.32
C THR A 29 9.40 1.29 2.63
N THR A 30 10.35 0.61 2.00
CA THR A 30 10.65 -0.81 2.25
C THR A 30 11.74 -0.97 3.30
N LYS A 31 11.85 -2.18 3.88
CA LYS A 31 12.95 -2.52 4.82
C LYS A 31 14.34 -2.42 4.18
N SER A 32 14.43 -2.56 2.86
CA SER A 32 15.66 -2.35 2.09
C SER A 32 16.00 -0.87 1.91
N ASN A 33 15.25 0.04 2.54
CA ASN A 33 15.36 1.49 2.43
C ASN A 33 15.07 2.03 1.01
N TRP A 34 14.33 1.26 0.21
CA TRP A 34 13.81 1.73 -1.08
C TRP A 34 12.51 2.51 -0.85
N VAL A 35 12.34 3.59 -1.60
CA VAL A 35 11.14 4.41 -1.57
C VAL A 35 10.40 4.25 -2.89
N ILE A 36 9.16 3.79 -2.82
CA ILE A 36 8.27 3.64 -3.97
C ILE A 36 7.23 4.75 -3.86
N ARG A 37 7.31 5.72 -4.77
CA ARG A 37 6.33 6.79 -4.86
C ARG A 37 5.10 6.31 -5.63
N VAL A 38 3.94 6.49 -5.02
CA VAL A 38 2.65 6.09 -5.55
C VAL A 38 1.84 7.34 -5.83
N SER A 39 1.42 7.48 -7.09
CA SER A 39 0.55 8.56 -7.51
C SER A 39 -0.90 8.31 -7.07
N PRO A 40 -1.69 9.37 -6.84
CA PRO A 40 -3.13 9.25 -6.62
C PRO A 40 -3.80 8.49 -7.77
N GLY A 41 -4.80 7.68 -7.44
CA GLY A 41 -5.56 6.84 -8.37
C GLY A 41 -4.99 5.45 -8.58
N VAL A 42 -3.80 5.14 -8.07
CA VAL A 42 -3.24 3.77 -8.13
C VAL A 42 -4.05 2.84 -7.22
N ILE A 43 -4.45 1.70 -7.76
CA ILE A 43 -5.28 0.70 -7.08
C ILE A 43 -4.43 -0.52 -6.71
N PHE A 44 -4.52 -0.93 -5.46
CA PHE A 44 -3.92 -2.12 -4.88
C PHE A 44 -4.98 -3.16 -4.59
N GLN A 45 -4.97 -4.23 -5.37
CA GLN A 45 -5.90 -5.34 -5.20
C GLN A 45 -5.32 -6.40 -4.25
N LYS A 46 -6.19 -7.07 -3.51
CA LYS A 46 -5.83 -8.27 -2.75
C LYS A 46 -5.22 -9.31 -3.70
N ASN A 47 -4.13 -9.94 -3.26
CA ASN A 47 -3.33 -10.91 -4.02
C ASN A 47 -2.51 -10.35 -5.19
N ARG A 48 -2.49 -9.03 -5.43
CA ARG A 48 -1.61 -8.41 -6.42
C ARG A 48 -0.40 -7.78 -5.75
N ARG A 49 0.79 -8.03 -6.30
CA ARG A 49 2.04 -7.48 -5.79
C ARG A 49 2.48 -6.28 -6.62
N LEU A 50 2.86 -5.18 -5.96
CA LEU A 50 3.57 -4.06 -6.56
C LEU A 50 5.06 -4.22 -6.22
N PHE A 51 5.93 -4.39 -7.22
CA PHE A 51 7.37 -4.61 -7.00
C PHE A 51 7.67 -5.75 -5.99
N GLY A 52 6.84 -6.80 -5.97
CA GLY A 52 6.96 -7.90 -5.02
C GLY A 52 6.33 -7.64 -3.64
N LEU A 53 5.83 -6.43 -3.36
CA LEU A 53 5.16 -6.05 -2.11
C LEU A 53 3.65 -6.25 -2.20
N ASN A 54 3.06 -6.79 -1.12
CA ASN A 54 1.61 -6.89 -1.00
C ASN A 54 1.06 -5.69 -0.22
N VAL A 55 0.89 -4.57 -0.93
CA VAL A 55 0.47 -3.28 -0.34
C VAL A 55 -0.93 -3.36 0.27
N ALA A 56 -1.86 -4.04 -0.40
CA ALA A 56 -3.22 -4.22 0.11
C ALA A 56 -3.25 -4.97 1.46
N ASP A 57 -2.46 -6.05 1.58
CA ASP A 57 -2.34 -6.82 2.83
C ASP A 57 -1.73 -6.00 3.97
N ALA A 58 -0.71 -5.18 3.66
CA ALA A 58 -0.11 -4.29 4.66
C ALA A 58 -1.12 -3.23 5.15
N LEU A 59 -1.91 -2.63 4.23
CA LEU A 59 -2.95 -1.68 4.58
C LEU A 59 -4.09 -2.34 5.37
N ASP A 60 -4.52 -3.56 5.00
CA ASP A 60 -5.52 -4.32 5.77
C ASP A 60 -5.03 -4.60 7.20
N LYS A 61 -3.75 -4.96 7.39
CA LYS A 61 -3.16 -5.17 8.73
C LYS A 61 -3.13 -3.91 9.58
N ILE A 62 -2.84 -2.77 8.97
CA ILE A 62 -2.83 -1.47 9.66
C ILE A 62 -4.26 -1.02 9.99
N SER A 63 -5.20 -1.24 9.06
CA SER A 63 -6.61 -0.86 9.22
C SER A 63 -7.39 -1.73 10.21
N GLY A 64 -6.95 -2.99 10.40
CA GLY A 64 -7.61 -3.98 11.24
C GLY A 64 -7.16 -3.97 12.70
N ASN A 65 -6.33 -3.01 13.09
CA ASN A 65 -5.84 -2.80 14.46
C ASN A 65 -6.39 -1.48 15.01
#